data_AF-A0A3P7LIU6-F1
#
_entry.id   AF-A0A3P7LIU6-F1
#
_cell.length_a   1.000
_cell.length_b   1.000
_cell.length_c   1.000
_cell.angle_alpha   90.00
_cell.angle_beta   90.00
_cell.angle_gamma   90.00
#
_symmetry.space_group_name_H-M   'P 1'
#
loop_
_entity.id
_entity.type
_entity.pdbx_description
1 polymer ?
#
loop_
_entity_poly.entity_id
_entity_poly.type
_entity_poly.pdbx_seq_one_letter_code
_entity_poly.pdbx_strand_id
1 'polypeptide(L)'
;MVADFLKYCRLPATAENEDLAFRYLAARKFNVGEAVDLHAAHLAFLKAEGITSINPLEEETRRELLSGKFTILNDSDPTGARVAQFFVRLHRPTRSSHRAVLQSIMFQLHAMLRNSYARAIAFQKTIHT
;
A
#
# COMPACT_ATOMS: atom_id res chain seq x y z
N MET A 1 7.90 19.45 -6.09
CA MET A 1 7.20 18.47 -5.22
C MET A 1 7.77 17.06 -5.35
N VAL A 2 7.61 16.36 -6.49
CA VAL A 2 8.18 15.00 -6.67
C VAL A 2 9.70 15.00 -6.54
N ALA A 3 10.39 15.90 -7.25
CA ALA A 3 11.84 16.04 -7.15
C ALA A 3 12.32 16.37 -5.72
N ASP A 4 11.57 17.18 -4.98
CA ASP A 4 11.89 17.53 -3.59
C ASP A 4 11.75 16.31 -2.68
N PHE A 5 10.65 15.55 -2.80
CA PHE A 5 10.46 14.30 -2.07
C PHE A 5 11.61 13.32 -2.34
N LEU A 6 11.96 13.10 -3.61
CA LEU A 6 13.06 12.21 -3.99
C LEU A 6 14.40 12.67 -3.39
N LYS A 7 14.66 13.99 -3.42
CA LYS A 7 15.85 14.58 -2.80
C LYS A 7 15.89 14.34 -1.29
N TYR A 8 14.80 14.58 -0.57
CA TYR A 8 14.73 14.36 0.88
C TYR A 8 14.87 12.87 1.25
N CYS A 9 14.26 11.98 0.47
CA CYS A 9 14.37 10.53 0.66
C CYS A 9 15.68 9.93 0.10
N ARG A 10 16.54 10.73 -0.54
CA ARG A 10 17.80 10.30 -1.19
C ARG A 10 17.60 9.19 -2.22
N LEU A 11 16.50 9.28 -2.98
CA LEU A 11 16.15 8.32 -4.04
C LEU A 11 16.56 8.88 -5.41
N PRO A 12 17.11 8.04 -6.32
CA PRO A 12 17.39 8.47 -7.68
C PRO A 12 16.09 8.71 -8.45
N ALA A 13 16.11 9.65 -9.40
CA ALA A 13 14.98 9.95 -10.28
C ALA A 13 14.82 8.86 -11.34
N THR A 14 14.11 7.79 -10.97
CA THR A 14 13.69 6.71 -11.86
C THR A 14 12.16 6.72 -11.97
N ALA A 15 11.60 6.20 -13.06
CA ALA A 15 10.14 6.12 -13.24
C ALA A 15 9.43 5.41 -12.07
N GLU A 16 10.07 4.38 -11.50
CA GLU A 16 9.55 3.66 -10.33
C GLU A 16 9.53 4.53 -9.07
N ASN A 17 10.60 5.29 -8.82
CA ASN A 17 10.69 6.17 -7.66
C ASN A 17 9.79 7.39 -7.81
N GLU A 18 9.58 7.90 -9.02
CA GLU A 18 8.65 8.98 -9.31
C GLU A 18 7.20 8.54 -9.04
N ASP A 19 6.81 7.35 -9.47
CA ASP A 19 5.51 6.74 -9.19
C ASP A 19 5.32 6.46 -7.68
N LEU A 20 6.37 5.99 -7.00
CA LEU A 20 6.39 5.85 -5.55
C LEU A 20 6.16 7.19 -4.85
N ALA A 21 6.94 8.21 -5.23
CA ALA A 21 6.86 9.56 -4.67
C ALA A 21 5.46 10.16 -4.86
N PHE A 22 4.88 9.98 -6.05
CA PHE A 22 3.51 10.43 -6.33
C PHE A 22 2.50 9.82 -5.36
N ARG A 23 2.60 8.54 -5.00
CA ARG A 23 1.67 7.90 -4.06
C ARG A 23 1.75 8.49 -2.65
N TYR A 24 2.96 8.71 -2.13
CA TYR A 24 3.12 9.33 -0.81
C TYR A 24 2.64 10.77 -0.79
N LEU A 25 2.98 11.53 -1.82
CA LEU A 25 2.50 12.90 -1.98
C LEU A 25 0.97 12.94 -2.08
N ALA A 26 0.35 12.10 -2.91
CA ALA A 26 -1.10 12.03 -3.03
C ALA A 26 -1.77 11.68 -1.68
N ALA A 27 -1.20 10.76 -0.91
CA ALA A 27 -1.70 10.40 0.43
C ALA A 27 -1.61 11.53 1.47
N ARG A 28 -0.84 12.58 1.20
CA ARG A 28 -0.63 13.75 2.06
C ARG A 28 -0.97 15.06 1.37
N LYS A 29 -1.87 15.03 0.37
CA LYS A 29 -2.33 16.23 -0.36
C LYS A 29 -1.16 17.07 -0.89
N PHE A 30 -0.10 16.39 -1.33
CA PHE A 30 1.13 16.95 -1.87
C PHE A 30 1.99 17.77 -0.89
N ASN A 31 1.73 17.66 0.41
CA ASN A 31 2.67 18.15 1.42
C ASN A 31 3.95 17.30 1.43
N VAL A 32 5.07 17.90 1.04
CA VAL A 32 6.36 17.19 0.92
C VAL A 32 6.86 16.70 2.27
N GLY A 33 6.76 17.52 3.33
CA GLY A 33 7.24 17.14 4.67
C GLY A 33 6.48 15.94 5.23
N GLU A 34 5.15 16.02 5.24
CA GLU A 34 4.31 14.92 5.72
C GLU A 34 4.43 13.65 4.88
N ALA A 35 4.67 13.79 3.56
CA ALA A 35 4.90 12.64 2.69
C ALA A 35 6.23 11.95 3.01
N VAL A 36 7.29 12.72 3.27
CA VAL A 36 8.60 12.19 3.69
C VAL A 36 8.48 11.47 5.03
N ASP A 37 7.75 12.04 6.00
CA ASP A 37 7.49 11.41 7.30
C ASP A 37 6.70 10.10 7.13
N LEU A 38 5.68 10.10 6.27
CA LEU A 38 4.91 8.89 5.94
C LEU A 38 5.79 7.79 5.33
N HIS A 39 6.69 8.16 4.41
CA HIS A 39 7.64 7.22 3.81
C HIS A 39 8.60 6.65 4.86
N ALA A 40 9.17 7.50 5.72
CA ALA A 40 10.06 7.08 6.80
C ALA A 40 9.35 6.13 7.79
N ALA A 41 8.11 6.45 8.19
CA ALA A 41 7.29 5.62 9.04
C ALA A 41 6.98 4.26 8.40
N HIS A 42 6.68 4.23 7.09
CA HIS A 42 6.46 2.97 6.38
C HIS A 42 7.72 2.08 6.35
N LEU A 43 8.91 2.66 6.09
CA LEU A 43 10.17 1.91 6.16
C LEU A 43 10.45 1.37 7.57
N ALA A 44 10.17 2.16 8.60
CA ALA A 44 10.32 1.73 10.00
C ALA A 44 9.37 0.57 10.35
N PHE A 45 8.12 0.64 9.88
CA PHE A 45 7.14 -0.46 10.01
C PHE A 45 7.63 -1.74 9.34
N LEU A 46 8.07 -1.66 8.08
CA LEU A 46 8.60 -2.82 7.35
C LEU A 46 9.79 -3.45 8.07
N LYS A 47 10.69 -2.64 8.63
CA LYS A 47 11.83 -3.10 9.41
C LYS A 47 11.40 -3.80 10.70
N ALA A 48 10.43 -3.25 11.43
CA ALA A 48 9.92 -3.83 12.67
C ALA A 48 9.24 -5.19 12.44
N GLU A 49 8.53 -5.34 11.31
CA GLU A 49 7.87 -6.58 10.92
C GLU A 49 8.82 -7.59 10.23
N GLY A 50 10.09 -7.23 10.02
CA GLY A 50 11.07 -8.07 9.34
C GLY A 50 10.75 -8.32 7.86
N ILE A 51 10.05 -7.38 7.21
CA ILE A 51 9.60 -7.51 5.82
C ILE A 51 10.55 -6.73 4.90
N THR A 52 11.48 -7.46 4.29
CA THR A 52 12.46 -6.91 3.34
C THR A 52 11.97 -6.95 1.90
N SER A 53 11.13 -7.92 1.57
CA SER A 53 10.52 -8.09 0.25
C SER A 53 9.20 -8.84 0.37
N ILE A 54 8.32 -8.60 -0.61
CA ILE A 54 7.03 -9.27 -0.72
C ILE A 54 7.12 -10.19 -1.95
N ASN A 55 7.24 -11.49 -1.72
CA ASN A 55 7.25 -12.49 -2.77
C ASN A 55 5.90 -13.24 -2.80
N PRO A 56 5.02 -13.00 -3.79
CA PRO A 56 3.73 -13.67 -3.86
C PRO A 56 3.83 -15.18 -4.18
N LEU A 57 4.99 -15.65 -4.64
CA LEU A 57 5.24 -17.06 -4.96
C LEU A 57 5.79 -17.86 -3.77
N GLU A 58 6.17 -17.18 -2.69
CA GLU A 58 6.55 -17.84 -1.44
C GLU A 58 5.37 -18.61 -0.87
N GLU A 59 5.57 -19.87 -0.47
CA GLU A 59 4.48 -20.80 -0.19
C GLU A 59 3.52 -20.34 0.93
N GLU A 60 4.02 -19.69 1.97
CA GLU A 60 3.16 -19.14 3.02
C GLU A 60 2.32 -17.98 2.49
N THR A 61 2.96 -16.98 1.87
CA THR A 61 2.30 -15.81 1.29
C THR A 61 1.28 -16.21 0.21
N ARG A 62 1.63 -17.18 -0.63
CA ARG A 62 0.75 -17.73 -1.67
C ARG A 62 -0.49 -18.39 -1.07
N ARG A 63 -0.32 -19.21 -0.02
CA ARG A 63 -1.46 -19.81 0.70
C ARG A 63 -2.37 -18.74 1.30
N GLU A 64 -1.79 -17.66 1.82
CA GLU A 64 -2.57 -16.54 2.34
C GLU A 64 -3.37 -15.80 1.28
N LEU A 65 -2.75 -15.51 0.14
CA LEU A 65 -3.43 -14.91 -1.01
C LEU A 65 -4.58 -15.79 -1.51
N LEU A 66 -4.34 -17.10 -1.64
CA LEU A 66 -5.34 -18.06 -2.12
C LEU A 66 -6.45 -18.36 -1.11
N SER A 67 -6.22 -18.11 0.18
CA SER A 67 -7.24 -18.31 1.22
C SER A 67 -8.47 -17.41 1.02
N GLY A 68 -8.31 -16.28 0.33
CA GLY A 68 -9.34 -15.26 0.17
C GLY A 68 -9.74 -14.58 1.48
N LYS A 69 -9.01 -14.81 2.59
CA LYS A 69 -9.36 -14.24 3.90
C LYS A 69 -9.20 -12.72 3.94
N PHE A 70 -8.32 -12.17 3.11
CA PHE A 70 -8.25 -10.75 2.82
C PHE A 70 -8.42 -10.55 1.32
N THR A 71 -9.28 -9.63 0.92
CA THR A 71 -9.51 -9.30 -0.48
C THR A 71 -9.84 -7.82 -0.66
N ILE A 72 -9.42 -7.25 -1.78
CA ILE A 72 -9.87 -5.93 -2.22
C ILE A 72 -11.00 -6.13 -3.22
N LEU A 73 -12.16 -5.59 -2.91
CA LEU A 73 -13.33 -5.70 -3.78
C LEU A 73 -13.11 -4.89 -5.06
N ASN A 74 -13.64 -5.41 -6.17
CA ASN A 74 -13.54 -4.76 -7.46
C ASN A 74 -14.33 -3.45 -7.51
N ASP A 75 -15.50 -3.45 -6.87
CA ASP A 75 -16.38 -2.30 -6.80
C ASP A 75 -15.86 -1.26 -5.81
N SER A 76 -15.92 0.00 -6.25
CA SER A 76 -15.76 1.14 -5.36
C SER A 76 -17.08 1.45 -4.67
N ASP A 77 -17.00 1.99 -3.46
CA ASP A 77 -18.15 2.60 -2.81
C ASP A 77 -18.62 3.86 -3.59
N PRO A 78 -19.79 4.44 -3.26
CA PRO A 78 -20.29 5.65 -3.92
C PRO A 78 -19.37 6.86 -3.83
N THR A 79 -18.38 6.85 -2.92
CA THR A 79 -17.36 7.90 -2.77
C THR A 79 -16.11 7.64 -3.62
N GLY A 80 -16.09 6.53 -4.35
CA GLY A 80 -14.98 6.04 -5.14
C GLY A 80 -13.99 5.18 -4.36
N ALA A 81 -14.08 5.09 -3.03
CA ALA A 81 -13.12 4.35 -2.23
C ALA A 81 -13.22 2.84 -2.49
N ARG A 82 -12.08 2.16 -2.62
CA ARG A 82 -12.04 0.70 -2.76
C ARG A 82 -12.22 0.05 -1.40
N VAL A 83 -13.06 -0.97 -1.34
CA VAL A 83 -13.37 -1.68 -0.09
C VAL A 83 -12.41 -2.86 0.09
N ALA A 84 -11.76 -2.93 1.24
CA ALA A 84 -11.00 -4.11 1.66
C ALA A 84 -11.82 -4.91 2.68
N GLN A 85 -11.91 -6.22 2.48
CA GLN A 85 -12.66 -7.12 3.34
C GLN A 85 -11.74 -8.16 3.97
N PHE A 86 -11.88 -8.37 5.28
CA PHE A 86 -11.20 -9.42 6.02
C PHE A 86 -12.21 -10.41 6.61
N PHE A 87 -12.22 -11.64 6.10
CA PHE A 87 -13.07 -12.71 6.58
C PHE A 87 -12.43 -13.43 7.77
N VAL A 88 -12.75 -12.98 8.98
CA VAL A 88 -12.24 -13.54 10.24
C VAL A 88 -12.48 -15.05 10.34
N ARG A 89 -13.61 -15.55 9.83
CA ARG A 89 -13.93 -17.00 9.80
C ARG A 89 -12.91 -17.86 9.02
N LEU A 90 -12.17 -17.25 8.09
CA LEU A 90 -11.14 -17.90 7.30
C LEU A 90 -9.74 -17.76 7.94
N HIS A 91 -9.61 -16.94 8.99
CA HIS A 91 -8.35 -16.76 9.69
C HIS A 91 -8.07 -17.93 10.63
N ARG A 92 -7.00 -18.68 10.35
CA ARG A 92 -6.52 -19.79 11.18
C ARG A 92 -5.09 -19.51 11.66
N PRO A 93 -4.90 -18.92 12.86
CA PRO A 93 -3.58 -18.57 13.39
C PRO A 93 -2.63 -19.77 13.50
N THR A 94 -3.16 -20.98 13.70
CA THR A 94 -2.37 -22.22 13.80
C THR A 94 -1.82 -22.71 12.46
N ARG A 95 -2.29 -22.15 11.33
CA ARG A 95 -1.91 -22.57 9.98
C ARG A 95 -1.33 -21.42 9.15
N SER A 96 -1.04 -20.28 9.79
CA SER A 96 -0.74 -19.01 9.14
C SER A 96 0.23 -18.21 10.01
N SER A 97 1.35 -17.78 9.45
CA SER A 97 2.28 -16.89 10.14
C SER A 97 1.80 -15.43 10.02
N HIS A 98 1.96 -14.64 11.08
CA HIS A 98 1.64 -13.20 11.09
C HIS A 98 2.26 -12.48 9.89
N ARG A 99 3.53 -12.79 9.62
CA ARG A 99 4.30 -12.26 8.50
C ARG A 99 3.67 -12.59 7.14
N ALA A 100 3.27 -13.84 6.89
CA ALA A 100 2.64 -14.23 5.64
C ALA A 100 1.30 -13.49 5.42
N VAL A 101 0.53 -13.30 6.50
CA VAL A 101 -0.72 -12.50 6.44
C VAL A 101 -0.41 -11.07 6.05
N LEU A 102 0.52 -10.40 6.74
CA LEU A 102 0.93 -9.03 6.44
C LEU A 102 1.46 -8.89 5.00
N GLN A 103 2.31 -9.81 4.55
CA GLN A 103 2.82 -9.82 3.18
C GLN A 103 1.68 -9.97 2.16
N SER A 104 0.69 -10.82 2.41
CA SER A 104 -0.46 -10.99 1.52
C SER A 104 -1.34 -9.73 1.44
N ILE A 105 -1.53 -9.04 2.58
CA ILE A 105 -2.28 -7.78 2.65
C ILE A 105 -1.55 -6.71 1.87
N MET A 106 -0.26 -6.52 2.15
CA MET A 106 0.56 -5.50 1.49
C MET A 106 0.69 -5.76 -0.02
N PHE A 107 0.80 -7.01 -0.46
CA PHE A 107 0.81 -7.35 -1.88
C PHE A 107 -0.45 -6.84 -2.58
N GLN A 108 -1.63 -7.14 -2.03
CA GLN A 108 -2.90 -6.70 -2.61
C GLN A 108 -3.04 -5.17 -2.59
N LEU A 109 -2.67 -4.52 -1.49
CA LEU A 109 -2.69 -3.05 -1.39
C LEU A 109 -1.73 -2.39 -2.39
N HIS A 110 -0.51 -2.89 -2.53
CA HIS A 110 0.45 -2.38 -3.51
C HIS A 110 -0.04 -2.55 -4.95
N ALA A 111 -0.63 -3.71 -5.28
CA ALA A 111 -1.23 -3.94 -6.59
C ALA A 111 -2.39 -2.97 -6.86
N MET A 112 -3.22 -2.70 -5.84
CA MET A 112 -4.31 -1.74 -5.93
C MET A 112 -3.83 -0.32 -6.17
N LEU A 113 -2.80 0.14 -5.45
CA LEU A 113 -2.23 1.48 -5.57
C LEU A 113 -1.49 1.71 -6.91
N ARG A 114 -1.06 0.63 -7.58
CA ARG A 114 -0.46 0.70 -8.92
C ARG A 114 -1.51 0.97 -10.01
N ASN A 115 -2.73 0.49 -9.85
CA ASN A 115 -3.80 0.63 -10.83
C ASN A 115 -4.42 2.05 -10.78
N SER A 116 -4.56 2.69 -11.94
CA SER A 116 -4.82 4.11 -12.13
C SER A 116 -6.16 4.64 -11.57
N TYR A 117 -7.12 3.78 -11.23
CA TYR A 117 -8.39 4.19 -10.64
C TYR A 117 -8.27 4.62 -9.17
N ALA A 118 -7.30 4.10 -8.42
CA ALA A 118 -7.02 4.54 -7.05
C ALA A 118 -6.27 5.89 -6.99
N ARG A 119 -5.73 6.36 -8.12
CA ARG A 119 -4.93 7.60 -8.22
C ARG A 119 -5.78 8.88 -8.14
N ALA A 120 -7.07 8.80 -8.46
CA ALA A 120 -7.94 9.97 -8.58
C ALA A 120 -8.69 10.35 -7.28
N ILE A 121 -8.95 9.40 -6.39
CA ILE A 121 -9.87 9.61 -5.25
C ILE A 121 -9.21 10.41 -4.11
N ALA A 122 -7.89 10.36 -3.97
CA ALA A 122 -7.17 11.25 -3.05
C ALA A 122 -7.17 12.73 -3.51
N PHE A 123 -7.45 13.01 -4.79
CA PHE A 123 -7.32 14.34 -5.37
C PHE A 123 -8.65 15.13 -5.43
N GLN A 124 -9.81 14.48 -5.49
CA GLN A 124 -11.09 15.20 -5.66
C GLN A 124 -11.70 15.76 -4.37
N LYS A 125 -11.22 15.38 -3.17
CA LYS A 125 -11.82 15.81 -1.89
C LYS A 125 -11.18 17.05 -1.25
N THR A 126 -10.44 17.89 -1.98
CA THR A 126 -9.80 19.10 -1.38
C THR A 126 -10.04 20.40 -2.17
N ILE A 127 -10.86 20.42 -3.22
CA ILE A 127 -11.10 21.66 -4.01
C ILE A 127 -12.55 22.18 -3.90
N HIS A 128 -13.44 21.51 -3.17
CA HIS A 128 -14.79 22.04 -2.90
C HIS A 128 -15.21 21.85 -1.44
N THR A 129 -14.68 22.74 -0.59
CA THR A 129 -15.39 23.36 0.54
C THR A 129 -14.90 24.79 0.63
#